data_AF-A0A517DQJ3-F1
#
_entry.id   AF-A0A517DQJ3-F1
#
_cell.length_a   1.000
_cell.length_b   1.000
_cell.length_c   1.000
_cell.angle_alpha   90.00
_cell.angle_beta   90.00
_cell.angle_gamma   90.00
#
_symmetry.space_group_name_H-M   'P 1'
#
loop_
_entity.id
_entity.type
_entity.pdbx_description
1 polymer ?
#
loop_
_entity_poly.entity_id
_entity_poly.type
_entity_poly.pdbx_seq_one_letter_code
_entity_poly.pdbx_strand_id
1 'polypeptide(L)'
;MEQPEYSFLGTSCTAINQFLYLLIKDELSEITGNFALPYLCKNIATGEFGVDYNFSIEYTKELVRNDSNSVLAPSFFDTYVGIWSCFEDAIISITKKDEILINNELVNSNFKKYKKFIKKILFTDVENDLLSDRIDTILDQKREEIIKENPIYISFPDRMNYLFKKIKEQYRRDIKQDKNTLLFLGALRNTVHNNGRHLKKDMEIKLGDKVFQLRKDEGVYFDHHIDSVILINELFDIYCEILRYVTQQKIIESNELLE
;
A
#
# COMPACT_ATOMS: atom_id res chain seq x y z
N MET A 1 -2.50 27.73 -8.43
CA MET A 1 -1.81 26.54 -7.87
C MET A 1 -2.77 25.37 -7.98
N GLU A 2 -2.33 24.28 -8.62
CA GLU A 2 -3.14 23.11 -8.94
C GLU A 2 -3.61 22.38 -7.68
N GLN A 3 -4.88 21.96 -7.66
CA GLN A 3 -5.36 20.96 -6.71
C GLN A 3 -4.49 19.70 -6.83
N PRO A 4 -4.28 18.93 -5.75
CA PRO A 4 -3.62 17.64 -5.90
C PRO A 4 -4.40 16.83 -6.94
N GLU A 5 -3.71 16.45 -8.02
CA GLU A 5 -4.28 15.73 -9.16
C GLU A 5 -4.90 14.37 -8.75
N TYR A 6 -4.58 13.92 -7.53
CA TYR A 6 -5.01 12.66 -6.94
C TYR A 6 -5.65 12.87 -5.56
N SER A 7 -6.85 12.30 -5.37
CA SER A 7 -7.51 12.17 -4.07
C SER A 7 -7.54 10.71 -3.68
N PHE A 8 -6.83 10.33 -2.61
CA PHE A 8 -6.89 8.96 -2.07
C PHE A 8 -8.33 8.51 -1.80
N LEU A 9 -9.18 9.40 -1.30
CA LEU A 9 -10.59 9.11 -1.07
C LEU A 9 -11.32 8.83 -2.40
N GLY A 10 -11.09 9.67 -3.40
CA GLY A 10 -11.72 9.54 -4.72
C GLY A 10 -11.31 8.27 -5.46
N THR A 11 -10.03 7.91 -5.42
CA THR A 11 -9.52 6.70 -6.09
C THR A 11 -9.82 5.42 -5.31
N SER A 12 -9.82 5.48 -3.97
CA SER A 12 -10.29 4.36 -3.15
C SER A 12 -11.77 4.06 -3.34
N CYS A 13 -12.62 5.08 -3.58
CA CYS A 13 -14.02 4.86 -3.97
C CYS A 13 -14.11 4.05 -5.27
N THR A 14 -13.23 4.28 -6.24
CA THR A 14 -13.18 3.47 -7.47
C THR A 14 -12.78 2.02 -7.19
N ALA A 15 -11.77 1.79 -6.34
CA ALA A 15 -11.36 0.44 -5.95
C ALA A 15 -12.48 -0.30 -5.19
N ILE A 16 -13.18 0.39 -4.28
CA ILE A 16 -14.35 -0.14 -3.57
C ILE A 16 -15.51 -0.41 -4.55
N ASN A 17 -15.76 0.48 -5.51
CA ASN A 17 -16.79 0.26 -6.53
C ASN A 17 -16.46 -0.93 -7.42
N GLN A 18 -15.18 -1.14 -7.77
CA GLN A 18 -14.73 -2.32 -8.49
C GLN A 18 -14.89 -3.59 -7.67
N PHE A 19 -14.56 -3.55 -6.38
CA PHE A 19 -14.83 -4.65 -5.45
C PHE A 19 -16.30 -4.99 -5.41
N LEU A 20 -17.17 -4.00 -5.18
CA LEU A 20 -18.63 -4.20 -5.16
C LEU A 20 -19.14 -4.70 -6.51
N TYR A 21 -18.60 -4.20 -7.62
CA TYR A 21 -18.96 -4.67 -8.95
C TYR A 21 -18.53 -6.11 -9.20
N LEU A 22 -17.30 -6.51 -8.82
CA LEU A 22 -16.81 -7.88 -8.95
C LEU A 22 -17.55 -8.82 -8.02
N LEU A 23 -17.79 -8.42 -6.76
CA LEU A 23 -18.65 -9.16 -5.83
C LEU A 23 -20.03 -9.43 -6.43
N ILE A 24 -20.65 -8.41 -7.00
CA ILE A 24 -21.98 -8.55 -7.61
C ILE A 24 -21.89 -9.35 -8.90
N LYS A 25 -20.90 -9.11 -9.76
CA LYS A 25 -20.78 -9.74 -11.07
C LYS A 25 -20.30 -11.19 -11.00
N ASP A 26 -19.27 -11.51 -10.24
CA ASP A 26 -18.69 -12.85 -10.17
C ASP A 26 -19.66 -13.80 -9.48
N GLU A 27 -20.31 -13.37 -8.38
CA GLU A 27 -21.45 -14.10 -7.82
C GLU A 27 -22.55 -14.25 -8.89
N LEU A 28 -23.00 -13.18 -9.54
CA LEU A 28 -24.08 -13.30 -10.54
C LEU A 28 -23.72 -14.10 -11.82
N SER A 29 -22.47 -14.13 -12.24
CA SER A 29 -22.00 -14.82 -13.45
C SER A 29 -21.69 -16.30 -13.20
N GLU A 30 -21.11 -16.67 -12.04
CA GLU A 30 -20.89 -18.08 -11.69
C GLU A 30 -22.18 -18.76 -11.21
N ILE A 31 -23.03 -18.06 -10.43
CA ILE A 31 -24.30 -18.59 -9.91
C ILE A 31 -25.25 -19.04 -11.04
N THR A 32 -25.21 -18.36 -12.18
CA THR A 32 -26.25 -18.54 -13.19
C THR A 32 -25.86 -19.52 -14.29
N GLY A 33 -24.58 -19.82 -14.47
CA GLY A 33 -24.10 -20.35 -15.75
C GLY A 33 -24.57 -19.48 -16.93
N ASN A 34 -24.87 -18.19 -16.69
CA ASN A 34 -25.65 -17.23 -17.49
C ASN A 34 -27.19 -17.38 -17.59
N PHE A 35 -27.86 -18.26 -16.83
CA PHE A 35 -29.31 -18.53 -16.97
C PHE A 35 -30.23 -17.98 -15.86
N ALA A 36 -29.92 -18.11 -14.56
CA ALA A 36 -30.92 -17.82 -13.50
C ALA A 36 -31.19 -16.32 -13.22
N LEU A 37 -30.21 -15.41 -13.38
CA LEU A 37 -30.41 -13.97 -13.19
C LEU A 37 -31.34 -13.36 -14.25
N PRO A 38 -31.23 -13.71 -15.55
CA PRO A 38 -32.24 -13.33 -16.55
C PRO A 38 -33.67 -13.75 -16.16
N TYR A 39 -33.87 -14.93 -15.58
CA TYR A 39 -35.19 -15.37 -15.11
C TYR A 39 -35.64 -14.60 -13.87
N LEU A 40 -34.76 -14.36 -12.90
CA LEU A 40 -35.10 -13.56 -11.73
C LEU A 40 -35.45 -12.12 -12.10
N CYS A 41 -34.64 -11.48 -12.95
CA CYS A 41 -34.86 -10.13 -13.47
C CYS A 41 -36.12 -10.06 -14.33
N LYS A 42 -36.38 -11.06 -15.20
CA LYS A 42 -37.62 -11.17 -15.97
C LYS A 42 -38.82 -11.27 -15.05
N ASN A 43 -38.80 -12.19 -14.08
CA ASN A 43 -39.91 -12.42 -13.16
C ASN A 43 -40.20 -11.19 -12.27
N ILE A 44 -39.15 -10.46 -11.84
CA ILE A 44 -39.30 -9.18 -11.13
C ILE A 44 -39.90 -8.10 -12.05
N ALA A 45 -39.46 -8.03 -13.31
CA ALA A 45 -39.94 -7.04 -14.27
C ALA A 45 -41.36 -7.34 -14.80
N THR A 46 -41.76 -8.60 -14.87
CA THR A 46 -43.09 -9.04 -15.34
C THR A 46 -44.09 -9.28 -14.21
N GLY A 47 -43.64 -9.37 -12.96
CA GLY A 47 -44.48 -9.70 -11.81
C GLY A 47 -44.91 -11.17 -11.75
N GLU A 48 -44.28 -12.05 -12.54
CA GLU A 48 -44.62 -13.48 -12.62
C GLU A 48 -43.75 -14.29 -11.65
N PHE A 49 -44.26 -14.54 -10.45
CA PHE A 49 -43.53 -15.24 -9.38
C PHE A 49 -43.92 -16.72 -9.28
N GLY A 50 -43.49 -17.52 -10.26
CA GLY A 50 -43.76 -18.96 -10.35
C GLY A 50 -42.72 -19.86 -9.67
N VAL A 51 -42.75 -21.17 -10.00
CA VAL A 51 -41.83 -22.19 -9.47
C VAL A 51 -40.37 -21.82 -9.74
N ASP A 52 -40.07 -21.25 -10.91
CA ASP A 52 -38.72 -20.83 -11.31
C ASP A 52 -38.17 -19.68 -10.45
N TYR A 53 -39.05 -18.78 -9.96
CA TYR A 53 -38.66 -17.71 -9.05
C TYR A 53 -38.29 -18.27 -7.66
N ASN A 54 -39.10 -19.18 -7.13
CA ASN A 54 -38.84 -19.80 -5.83
C ASN A 54 -37.59 -20.68 -5.85
N PHE A 55 -37.38 -21.46 -6.92
CA PHE A 55 -36.16 -22.24 -7.12
C PHE A 55 -34.93 -21.33 -7.18
N SER A 56 -34.99 -20.24 -7.94
CA SER A 56 -33.89 -19.27 -8.04
C SER A 56 -33.57 -18.63 -6.69
N ILE A 57 -34.57 -18.28 -5.88
CA ILE A 57 -34.36 -17.73 -4.53
C ILE A 57 -33.71 -18.73 -3.58
N GLU A 58 -34.20 -19.98 -3.50
CA GLU A 58 -33.63 -20.97 -2.60
C GLU A 58 -32.22 -21.39 -3.01
N TYR A 59 -31.96 -21.48 -4.32
CA TYR A 59 -30.61 -21.71 -4.85
C TYR A 59 -29.66 -20.56 -4.48
N THR A 60 -30.08 -19.30 -4.65
CA THR A 60 -29.28 -18.13 -4.23
C THR A 60 -29.01 -18.13 -2.71
N LYS A 61 -29.98 -18.53 -1.88
CA LYS A 61 -29.79 -18.61 -0.42
C LYS A 61 -28.78 -19.67 -0.01
N GLU A 62 -28.83 -20.86 -0.60
CA GLU A 62 -27.89 -21.95 -0.32
C GLU A 62 -26.46 -21.59 -0.75
N LEU A 63 -26.32 -20.93 -1.91
CA LEU A 63 -25.02 -20.57 -2.47
C LEU A 63 -24.31 -19.49 -1.64
N VAL A 64 -25.04 -18.46 -1.20
CA VAL A 64 -24.53 -17.44 -0.26
C VAL A 64 -24.15 -18.04 1.11
N ARG A 65 -24.84 -19.10 1.54
CA ARG A 65 -24.58 -19.77 2.83
C ARG A 65 -23.36 -20.70 2.81
N ASN A 66 -23.10 -21.40 1.71
CA ASN A 66 -22.19 -22.54 1.73
C ASN A 66 -20.86 -22.32 0.99
N ASP A 67 -20.77 -21.46 -0.04
CA ASP A 67 -19.56 -21.33 -0.88
C ASP A 67 -18.96 -19.90 -0.95
N SER A 68 -19.59 -18.92 -0.31
CA SER A 68 -19.20 -17.50 -0.38
C SER A 68 -17.76 -17.23 0.05
N ASN A 69 -17.22 -17.91 1.07
CA ASN A 69 -15.88 -17.59 1.58
C ASN A 69 -14.74 -17.83 0.57
N SER A 70 -14.87 -18.83 -0.31
CA SER A 70 -13.84 -19.22 -1.28
C SER A 70 -13.71 -18.22 -2.42
N VAL A 71 -14.85 -17.66 -2.84
CA VAL A 71 -14.98 -16.70 -3.95
C VAL A 71 -14.67 -15.27 -3.47
N LEU A 72 -15.08 -14.93 -2.24
CA LEU A 72 -14.92 -13.60 -1.68
C LEU A 72 -13.47 -13.30 -1.26
N ALA A 73 -12.71 -14.31 -0.85
CA ALA A 73 -11.36 -14.14 -0.31
C ALA A 73 -10.39 -13.45 -1.27
N PRO A 74 -10.26 -13.87 -2.56
CA PRO A 74 -9.46 -13.15 -3.55
C PRO A 74 -9.90 -11.69 -3.72
N SER A 75 -11.21 -11.43 -3.79
CA SER A 75 -11.74 -10.07 -3.98
C SER A 75 -11.37 -9.13 -2.82
N PHE A 76 -11.33 -9.61 -1.57
CA PHE A 76 -10.85 -8.82 -0.44
C PHE A 76 -9.36 -8.46 -0.59
N PHE A 77 -8.52 -9.41 -1.03
CA PHE A 77 -7.10 -9.15 -1.26
C PHE A 77 -6.86 -8.20 -2.43
N ASP A 78 -7.60 -8.34 -3.53
CA ASP A 78 -7.51 -7.43 -4.67
C ASP A 78 -7.95 -6.01 -4.30
N THR A 79 -9.01 -5.89 -3.50
CA THR A 79 -9.47 -4.60 -2.96
C THR A 79 -8.40 -3.95 -2.10
N TYR A 80 -7.81 -4.72 -1.20
CA TYR A 80 -6.71 -4.27 -0.38
C TYR A 80 -5.53 -3.79 -1.23
N VAL A 81 -5.12 -4.56 -2.25
CA VAL A 81 -4.05 -4.18 -3.17
C VAL A 81 -4.40 -2.88 -3.92
N GLY A 82 -5.64 -2.74 -4.39
CA GLY A 82 -6.12 -1.53 -5.06
C GLY A 82 -6.05 -0.29 -4.16
N ILE A 83 -6.50 -0.42 -2.91
CA ILE A 83 -6.42 0.67 -1.92
C ILE A 83 -4.96 0.98 -1.57
N TRP A 84 -4.11 -0.03 -1.40
CA TRP A 84 -2.68 0.18 -1.18
C TRP A 84 -2.05 0.99 -2.32
N SER A 85 -2.35 0.66 -3.58
CA SER A 85 -1.86 1.42 -4.73
C SER A 85 -2.37 2.87 -4.73
N CYS A 86 -3.64 3.09 -4.40
CA CYS A 86 -4.18 4.45 -4.24
C CYS A 86 -3.43 5.24 -3.16
N PHE A 87 -3.06 4.58 -2.05
CA PHE A 87 -2.31 5.19 -0.96
C PHE A 87 -0.91 5.57 -1.42
N GLU A 88 -0.19 4.66 -2.11
CA GLU A 88 1.14 4.93 -2.66
C GLU A 88 1.12 6.15 -3.61
N ASP A 89 0.15 6.21 -4.53
CA ASP A 89 0.00 7.31 -5.48
C ASP A 89 -0.28 8.65 -4.78
N ALA A 90 -1.11 8.63 -3.74
CA ALA A 90 -1.39 9.83 -2.96
C ALA A 90 -0.14 10.35 -2.24
N ILE A 91 0.67 9.45 -1.66
CA ILE A 91 1.95 9.81 -1.02
C ILE A 91 2.96 10.34 -2.06
N ILE A 92 3.03 9.75 -3.24
CA ILE A 92 3.85 10.24 -4.35
C ILE A 92 3.42 11.67 -4.72
N SER A 93 2.13 11.92 -4.87
CA SER A 93 1.57 13.23 -5.20
C SER A 93 1.90 14.29 -4.15
N ILE A 94 1.72 13.97 -2.85
CA ILE A 94 2.05 14.88 -1.74
C ILE A 94 3.53 15.24 -1.72
N THR A 95 4.41 14.28 -2.02
CA THR A 95 5.86 14.45 -1.95
C THR A 95 6.51 14.96 -3.24
N LYS A 96 5.74 15.08 -4.33
CA LYS A 96 6.25 15.51 -5.65
C LYS A 96 6.97 16.85 -5.62
N LYS A 97 6.44 17.83 -4.85
CA LYS A 97 7.09 19.14 -4.69
C LYS A 97 8.43 19.10 -3.95
N ASP A 98 8.62 18.08 -3.11
CA ASP A 98 9.82 17.90 -2.28
C ASP A 98 10.81 16.91 -2.92
N GLU A 99 10.59 16.46 -4.16
CA GLU A 99 11.35 15.40 -4.82
C GLU A 99 12.86 15.68 -4.90
N ILE A 100 13.24 16.93 -5.21
CA ILE A 100 14.65 17.36 -5.23
C ILE A 100 15.27 17.27 -3.83
N LEU A 101 14.54 17.67 -2.79
CA LEU A 101 15.00 17.62 -1.41
C LEU A 101 15.19 16.17 -0.95
N ILE A 102 14.21 15.31 -1.25
CA ILE A 102 14.28 13.87 -0.95
C ILE A 102 15.48 13.25 -1.66
N ASN A 103 15.65 13.53 -2.96
CA ASN A 103 16.76 13.02 -3.74
C ASN A 103 18.11 13.45 -3.13
N ASN A 104 18.27 14.71 -2.75
CA ASN A 104 19.50 15.20 -2.13
C ASN A 104 19.82 14.51 -0.79
N GLU A 105 18.82 14.27 0.07
CA GLU A 105 19.01 13.51 1.30
C GLU A 105 19.44 12.07 1.01
N LEU A 106 18.81 11.42 0.02
CA LEU A 106 19.12 10.04 -0.38
C LEU A 106 20.49 9.92 -1.04
N VAL A 107 20.88 10.86 -1.91
CA VAL A 107 22.22 10.91 -2.54
C VAL A 107 23.30 10.88 -1.47
N ASN A 108 23.18 11.72 -0.45
CA ASN A 108 24.17 11.77 0.62
C ASN A 108 24.22 10.48 1.45
N SER A 109 23.05 9.92 1.76
CA SER A 109 22.95 8.67 2.53
C SER A 109 23.50 7.46 1.75
N ASN A 110 23.10 7.32 0.49
CA ASN A 110 23.51 6.22 -0.38
C ASN A 110 24.99 6.28 -0.73
N PHE A 111 25.53 7.48 -0.98
CA PHE A 111 26.95 7.64 -1.24
C PHE A 111 27.80 7.21 -0.02
N LYS A 112 27.37 7.53 1.21
CA LYS A 112 28.02 7.02 2.43
C LYS A 112 27.95 5.50 2.54
N LYS A 113 26.80 4.88 2.21
CA LYS A 113 26.65 3.41 2.18
C LYS A 113 27.55 2.77 1.12
N TYR A 114 27.65 3.38 -0.06
CA TYR A 114 28.50 2.92 -1.16
C TYR A 114 29.98 2.94 -0.77
N LYS A 115 30.45 4.04 -0.16
CA LYS A 115 31.80 4.13 0.44
C LYS A 115 32.05 2.98 1.43
N LYS A 116 31.12 2.77 2.37
CA LYS A 116 31.22 1.69 3.37
C LYS A 116 31.25 0.30 2.73
N PHE A 117 30.47 0.09 1.67
CA PHE A 117 30.42 -1.17 0.93
C PHE A 117 31.73 -1.46 0.19
N ILE A 118 32.26 -0.49 -0.56
CA ILE A 118 33.56 -0.61 -1.23
C ILE A 118 34.66 -0.93 -0.22
N LYS A 119 34.70 -0.17 0.89
CA LYS A 119 35.67 -0.42 1.95
C LYS A 119 35.55 -1.84 2.50
N LYS A 120 34.34 -2.34 2.71
CA LYS A 120 34.12 -3.72 3.16
C LYS A 120 34.62 -4.77 2.16
N ILE A 121 34.50 -4.52 0.85
CA ILE A 121 35.01 -5.44 -0.19
C ILE A 121 36.53 -5.41 -0.25
N LEU A 122 37.12 -4.22 -0.20
CA LEU A 122 38.56 -4.03 -0.41
C LEU A 122 39.40 -4.27 0.85
N PHE A 123 38.79 -4.11 2.03
CA PHE A 123 39.42 -4.29 3.34
C PHE A 123 38.63 -5.33 4.13
N THR A 124 38.78 -6.59 3.76
CA THR A 124 38.18 -7.70 4.51
C THR A 124 38.92 -7.99 5.82
N ASP A 125 40.22 -7.72 5.92
CA ASP A 125 41.05 -8.22 7.06
C ASP A 125 42.25 -7.35 7.47
N VAL A 126 42.40 -6.11 6.98
CA VAL A 126 43.56 -5.26 7.34
C VAL A 126 43.12 -3.82 7.61
N GLU A 127 43.28 -3.40 8.87
CA GLU A 127 43.24 -1.98 9.29
C GLU A 127 44.45 -1.26 8.69
N ASN A 128 44.30 -0.72 7.49
CA ASN A 128 45.26 0.24 6.94
C ASN A 128 44.55 1.57 6.71
N ASP A 129 44.50 2.39 7.77
CA ASP A 129 43.81 3.68 7.81
C ASP A 129 44.24 4.60 6.66
N LEU A 130 45.54 4.60 6.30
CA LEU A 130 46.06 5.36 5.16
C LEU A 130 45.44 4.96 3.81
N LEU A 131 45.16 3.67 3.61
CA LEU A 131 44.51 3.20 2.38
C LEU A 131 43.01 3.51 2.39
N SER A 132 42.36 3.42 3.55
CA SER A 132 40.97 3.82 3.76
C SER A 132 40.74 5.31 3.42
N ASP A 133 41.62 6.19 3.89
CA ASP A 133 41.53 7.64 3.66
C ASP A 133 41.76 8.01 2.18
N ARG A 134 42.70 7.33 1.52
CA ARG A 134 42.92 7.50 0.07
C ARG A 134 41.70 7.09 -0.75
N ILE A 135 41.02 6.00 -0.37
CA ILE A 135 39.79 5.57 -1.04
C ILE A 135 38.66 6.58 -0.84
N ASP A 136 38.49 7.11 0.38
CA ASP A 136 37.49 8.15 0.62
C ASP A 136 37.73 9.38 -0.26
N THR A 137 39.00 9.80 -0.36
CA THR A 137 39.40 10.95 -1.19
C THR A 137 39.09 10.72 -2.66
N ILE A 138 39.44 9.55 -3.21
CA ILE A 138 39.16 9.20 -4.61
C ILE A 138 37.66 9.17 -4.87
N LEU A 139 36.89 8.54 -3.97
CA LEU A 139 35.44 8.46 -4.12
C LEU A 139 34.79 9.84 -4.05
N ASP A 140 35.23 10.71 -3.13
CA ASP A 140 34.72 12.09 -3.03
C ASP A 140 35.03 12.90 -4.30
N GLN A 141 36.23 12.79 -4.86
CA GLN A 141 36.60 13.42 -6.12
C GLN A 141 35.75 12.94 -7.31
N LYS A 142 35.28 11.70 -7.26
CA LYS A 142 34.46 11.07 -8.30
C LYS A 142 32.96 11.07 -7.97
N ARG A 143 32.54 11.77 -6.91
CA ARG A 143 31.17 11.73 -6.40
C ARG A 143 30.12 12.03 -7.47
N GLU A 144 30.32 13.09 -8.26
CA GLU A 144 29.36 13.50 -9.30
C GLU A 144 29.23 12.46 -10.42
N GLU A 145 30.35 11.88 -10.86
CA GLU A 145 30.39 10.82 -11.87
C GLU A 145 29.66 9.56 -11.36
N ILE A 146 29.93 9.16 -10.11
CA ILE A 146 29.27 8.01 -9.46
C ILE A 146 27.76 8.22 -9.35
N ILE A 147 27.32 9.42 -8.94
CA ILE A 147 25.88 9.74 -8.81
C ILE A 147 25.21 9.74 -10.18
N LYS A 148 25.88 10.28 -11.21
CA LYS A 148 25.34 10.34 -12.58
C LYS A 148 25.14 8.95 -13.17
N GLU A 149 26.09 8.04 -12.97
CA GLU A 149 26.01 6.65 -13.45
C GLU A 149 25.04 5.80 -12.60
N ASN A 150 24.71 6.24 -11.38
CA ASN A 150 23.82 5.53 -10.46
C ASN A 150 22.69 6.44 -9.98
N PRO A 151 21.75 6.82 -10.89
CA PRO A 151 20.62 7.65 -10.53
C PRO A 151 19.78 6.97 -9.44
N ILE A 152 19.34 7.75 -8.46
CA ILE A 152 18.61 7.23 -7.32
C ILE A 152 17.13 7.13 -7.63
N TYR A 153 16.58 5.93 -7.44
CA TYR A 153 15.14 5.73 -7.39
C TYR A 153 14.62 6.08 -5.99
N ILE A 154 13.64 6.99 -5.92
CA ILE A 154 12.97 7.35 -4.68
C ILE A 154 11.85 6.35 -4.41
N SER A 155 12.09 5.43 -3.49
CA SER A 155 11.11 4.41 -3.13
C SER A 155 9.97 4.98 -2.29
N PHE A 156 8.81 4.32 -2.27
CA PHE A 156 7.71 4.67 -1.37
C PHE A 156 8.15 4.75 0.12
N PRO A 157 8.93 3.79 0.66
CA PRO A 157 9.47 3.92 2.01
C PRO A 157 10.32 5.18 2.23
N ASP A 158 11.08 5.63 1.22
CA ASP A 158 11.85 6.87 1.32
C ASP A 158 10.95 8.09 1.42
N ARG A 159 9.89 8.14 0.59
CA ARG A 159 8.86 9.20 0.63
C ARG A 159 8.16 9.26 1.99
N MET A 160 7.76 8.10 2.51
CA MET A 160 7.13 8.00 3.84
C MET A 160 8.08 8.41 4.96
N ASN A 161 9.35 7.99 4.91
CA ASN A 161 10.33 8.39 5.92
C ASN A 161 10.58 9.90 5.92
N TYR A 162 10.65 10.51 4.74
CA TYR A 162 10.74 11.96 4.60
C TYR A 162 9.51 12.66 5.19
N LEU A 163 8.30 12.20 4.85
CA LEU A 163 7.06 12.75 5.40
C LEU A 163 7.03 12.66 6.92
N PHE A 164 7.29 11.48 7.49
CA PHE A 164 7.31 11.30 8.94
C PHE A 164 8.32 12.19 9.65
N LYS A 165 9.49 12.46 9.04
CA LYS A 165 10.47 13.41 9.56
C LYS A 165 9.91 14.84 9.54
N LYS A 166 9.23 15.22 8.46
CA LYS A 166 8.66 16.56 8.26
C LYS A 166 7.47 16.85 9.19
N ILE A 167 6.63 15.86 9.43
CA ILE A 167 5.39 16.00 10.22
C ILE A 167 5.55 15.60 11.68
N LYS A 168 6.74 15.18 12.10
CA LYS A 168 7.02 14.50 13.38
C LYS A 168 6.35 15.16 14.58
N GLU A 169 6.55 16.46 14.74
CA GLU A 169 6.06 17.22 15.91
C GLU A 169 4.54 17.44 15.89
N GLN A 170 3.91 17.29 14.73
CA GLN A 170 2.48 17.53 14.54
C GLN A 170 1.68 16.23 14.43
N TYR A 171 2.34 15.09 14.22
CA TYR A 171 1.71 13.79 14.06
C TYR A 171 1.15 13.28 15.39
N ARG A 172 -0.14 12.92 15.44
CA ARG A 172 -0.81 12.53 16.70
C ARG A 172 -0.71 11.03 17.01
N ARG A 173 -0.40 10.22 15.99
CA ARG A 173 -0.25 8.77 16.12
C ARG A 173 1.21 8.39 16.42
N ASP A 174 1.45 7.13 16.79
CA ASP A 174 2.81 6.62 16.97
C ASP A 174 3.44 6.33 15.60
N ILE A 175 4.40 7.17 15.20
CA ILE A 175 5.16 7.02 13.93
C ILE A 175 5.86 5.67 13.83
N LYS A 176 6.40 5.14 14.94
CA LYS A 176 7.11 3.86 14.93
C LYS A 176 6.11 2.73 14.69
N GLN A 177 4.95 2.78 15.32
CA GLN A 177 3.87 1.83 15.08
C GLN A 177 3.39 1.90 13.64
N ASP A 178 3.08 3.09 13.13
CA ASP A 178 2.58 3.27 11.76
C ASP A 178 3.60 2.85 10.70
N LYS A 179 4.90 3.07 10.94
CA LYS A 179 5.96 2.51 10.09
C LYS A 179 5.95 0.98 10.06
N ASN A 180 5.78 0.34 11.21
CA ASN A 180 5.70 -1.12 11.28
C ASN A 180 4.44 -1.64 10.57
N THR A 181 3.30 -0.96 10.73
CA THR A 181 2.07 -1.25 10.01
C THR A 181 2.29 -1.15 8.50
N LEU A 182 2.83 -0.04 7.99
CA LEU A 182 3.10 0.13 6.56
C LEU A 182 4.10 -0.90 6.01
N LEU A 183 5.10 -1.31 6.79
CA LEU A 183 6.01 -2.39 6.41
C LEU A 183 5.28 -3.73 6.24
N PHE A 184 4.38 -4.05 7.17
CA PHE A 184 3.55 -5.24 7.10
C PHE A 184 2.61 -5.20 5.90
N LEU A 185 1.93 -4.07 5.69
CA LEU A 185 1.01 -3.88 4.57
C LEU A 185 1.74 -3.99 3.22
N GLY A 186 2.89 -3.33 3.06
CA GLY A 186 3.71 -3.48 1.86
C GLY A 186 4.19 -4.93 1.65
N ALA A 187 4.47 -5.66 2.72
CA ALA A 187 4.80 -7.08 2.66
C ALA A 187 3.58 -7.93 2.24
N LEU A 188 2.39 -7.64 2.76
CA LEU A 188 1.14 -8.31 2.38
C LEU A 188 0.83 -8.09 0.90
N ARG A 189 0.91 -6.86 0.39
CA ARG A 189 0.68 -6.55 -1.03
C ARG A 189 1.62 -7.34 -1.94
N ASN A 190 2.91 -7.38 -1.59
CA ASN A 190 3.88 -8.18 -2.35
C ASN A 190 3.58 -9.68 -2.26
N THR A 191 3.05 -10.14 -1.14
CA THR A 191 2.67 -11.53 -0.95
C THR A 191 1.49 -11.91 -1.85
N VAL A 192 0.45 -11.08 -1.91
CA VAL A 192 -0.69 -11.27 -2.82
C VAL A 192 -0.21 -11.34 -4.28
N HIS A 193 0.65 -10.41 -4.72
CA HIS A 193 1.22 -10.44 -6.07
C HIS A 193 2.10 -11.66 -6.36
N ASN A 194 2.69 -12.28 -5.34
CA ASN A 194 3.47 -13.51 -5.47
C ASN A 194 2.58 -14.76 -5.38
N ASN A 195 1.39 -14.72 -5.98
CA ASN A 195 0.39 -15.79 -5.93
C ASN A 195 0.04 -16.20 -4.49
N GLY A 196 -0.03 -15.22 -3.59
CA GLY A 196 -0.35 -15.43 -2.18
C GLY A 196 0.79 -15.98 -1.31
N ARG A 197 2.00 -16.24 -1.85
CA ARG A 197 3.11 -16.86 -1.10
C ARG A 197 4.11 -15.84 -0.56
N HIS A 198 4.36 -15.87 0.75
CA HIS A 198 5.27 -14.91 1.39
C HIS A 198 6.72 -15.37 1.31
N LEU A 199 7.57 -14.61 0.62
CA LEU A 199 8.97 -15.03 0.37
C LEU A 199 9.99 -14.44 1.37
N LYS A 200 9.57 -13.53 2.25
CA LYS A 200 10.45 -12.86 3.21
C LYS A 200 10.37 -13.54 4.59
N LYS A 201 11.12 -13.00 5.55
CA LYS A 201 11.08 -13.46 6.95
C LYS A 201 9.70 -13.22 7.54
N ASP A 202 9.32 -14.10 8.46
CA ASP A 202 8.12 -13.98 9.26
C ASP A 202 7.92 -12.57 9.78
N MET A 203 6.67 -12.11 9.70
CA MET A 203 6.25 -10.80 10.15
C MET A 203 4.91 -10.90 10.86
N GLU A 204 4.76 -10.12 11.91
CA GLU A 204 3.53 -10.05 12.67
C GLU A 204 3.27 -8.60 13.09
N ILE A 205 2.00 -8.21 13.06
CA ILE A 205 1.51 -6.99 13.71
C ILE A 205 0.27 -7.30 14.55
N LYS A 206 0.07 -6.52 15.61
CA LYS A 206 -1.15 -6.54 16.42
C LYS A 206 -1.89 -5.22 16.26
N LEU A 207 -3.16 -5.29 15.87
CA LEU A 207 -4.05 -4.13 15.72
C LEU A 207 -5.29 -4.38 16.56
N GLY A 208 -5.46 -3.62 17.64
CA GLY A 208 -6.47 -3.93 18.66
C GLY A 208 -6.27 -5.34 19.24
N ASP A 209 -7.31 -6.16 19.16
CA ASP A 209 -7.28 -7.55 19.64
C ASP A 209 -6.91 -8.57 18.55
N LYS A 210 -6.66 -8.10 17.32
CA LYS A 210 -6.35 -8.95 16.17
C LYS A 210 -4.85 -9.03 15.92
N VAL A 211 -4.38 -10.22 15.59
CA VAL A 211 -2.99 -10.49 15.22
C VAL A 211 -2.95 -10.92 13.76
N PHE A 212 -2.14 -10.21 12.96
CA PHE A 212 -1.94 -10.50 11.56
C PHE A 212 -0.54 -11.04 11.34
N GLN A 213 -0.42 -12.15 10.62
CA GLN A 213 0.84 -12.84 10.42
C GLN A 213 1.11 -13.09 8.94
N LEU A 214 2.39 -13.00 8.56
CA LEU A 214 2.92 -13.48 7.30
C LEU A 214 4.04 -14.46 7.65
N ARG A 215 3.91 -15.72 7.25
CA ARG A 215 4.87 -16.78 7.53
C ARG A 215 5.69 -17.08 6.29
N LYS A 216 7.00 -17.22 6.45
CA LYS A 216 7.90 -17.48 5.32
C LYS A 216 7.49 -18.77 4.61
N ASP A 217 7.45 -18.70 3.28
CA ASP A 217 7.12 -19.77 2.36
C ASP A 217 5.66 -20.27 2.42
N GLU A 218 4.80 -19.60 3.19
CA GLU A 218 3.39 -19.95 3.36
C GLU A 218 2.45 -19.01 2.60
N GLY A 219 1.22 -19.49 2.40
CA GLY A 219 0.10 -18.70 1.87
C GLY A 219 -0.42 -17.71 2.92
N VAL A 220 -0.98 -16.58 2.48
CA VAL A 220 -1.69 -15.68 3.40
C VAL A 220 -3.04 -16.27 3.75
N TYR A 221 -3.28 -16.42 5.05
CA TYR A 221 -4.57 -16.84 5.58
C TYR A 221 -5.01 -15.88 6.68
N PHE A 222 -6.26 -15.44 6.61
CA PHE A 222 -6.95 -14.73 7.68
C PHE A 222 -8.12 -15.60 8.13
N ASP A 223 -8.32 -15.74 9.45
CA ASP A 223 -9.46 -16.48 10.00
C ASP A 223 -10.80 -15.94 9.49
N HIS A 224 -10.86 -14.61 9.28
CA HIS A 224 -11.97 -13.94 8.60
C HIS A 224 -11.43 -12.94 7.58
N HIS A 225 -11.72 -13.12 6.28
CA HIS A 225 -11.21 -12.24 5.22
C HIS A 225 -11.64 -10.77 5.36
N ILE A 226 -12.77 -10.51 6.04
CA ILE A 226 -13.21 -9.16 6.41
C ILE A 226 -12.24 -8.44 7.35
N ASP A 227 -11.37 -9.16 8.06
CA ASP A 227 -10.32 -8.54 8.89
C ASP A 227 -9.33 -7.72 8.04
N SER A 228 -9.26 -7.95 6.71
CA SER A 228 -8.57 -7.07 5.76
C SER A 228 -9.07 -5.61 5.80
N VAL A 229 -10.32 -5.38 6.17
CA VAL A 229 -10.89 -4.04 6.33
C VAL A 229 -10.21 -3.28 7.48
N ILE A 230 -9.74 -3.98 8.52
CA ILE A 230 -8.98 -3.38 9.61
C ILE A 230 -7.65 -2.82 9.06
N LEU A 231 -6.97 -3.60 8.21
CA LEU A 231 -5.74 -3.20 7.55
C LEU A 231 -5.95 -1.98 6.62
N ILE A 232 -7.07 -1.97 5.90
CA ILE A 232 -7.49 -0.84 5.06
C ILE A 232 -7.74 0.41 5.92
N ASN A 233 -8.43 0.29 7.05
CA ASN A 233 -8.70 1.41 7.95
C ASN A 233 -7.41 2.05 8.47
N GLU A 234 -6.39 1.25 8.80
CA GLU A 234 -5.08 1.79 9.20
C GLU A 234 -4.44 2.66 8.09
N LEU A 235 -4.60 2.29 6.82
CA LEU A 235 -4.13 3.14 5.70
C LEU A 235 -4.86 4.48 5.67
N PHE A 236 -6.19 4.47 5.86
CA PHE A 236 -6.98 5.69 5.92
C PHE A 236 -6.59 6.57 7.10
N ASP A 237 -6.42 6.01 8.29
CA ASP A 237 -6.05 6.79 9.47
C ASP A 237 -4.67 7.43 9.32
N ILE A 238 -3.69 6.66 8.83
CA ILE A 238 -2.34 7.17 8.53
C ILE A 238 -2.43 8.30 7.50
N TYR A 239 -3.22 8.10 6.43
CA TYR A 239 -3.42 9.11 5.40
C TYR A 239 -4.08 10.39 5.94
N CYS A 240 -5.12 10.26 6.76
CA CYS A 240 -5.84 11.37 7.37
C CYS A 240 -4.90 12.23 8.25
N GLU A 241 -4.00 11.60 9.01
CA GLU A 241 -3.01 12.34 9.80
C GLU A 241 -1.98 13.07 8.93
N ILE A 242 -1.55 12.46 7.82
CA ILE A 242 -0.68 13.13 6.84
C ILE A 242 -1.41 14.31 6.19
N LEU A 243 -2.67 14.13 5.78
CA LEU A 243 -3.48 15.18 5.18
C LEU A 243 -3.72 16.34 6.13
N ARG A 244 -3.95 16.07 7.42
CA ARG A 244 -4.12 17.12 8.43
C ARG A 244 -2.93 18.07 8.44
N TYR A 245 -1.71 17.54 8.38
CA TYR A 245 -0.50 18.35 8.25
C TYR A 245 -0.47 19.14 6.94
N VAL A 246 -0.71 18.49 5.81
CA VAL A 246 -0.64 19.15 4.48
C VAL A 246 -1.63 20.30 4.39
N THR A 247 -2.84 20.13 4.93
CA THR A 247 -3.87 21.18 4.97
C THR A 247 -3.46 22.34 5.88
N GLN A 248 -2.88 22.05 7.06
CA GLN A 248 -2.39 23.10 7.97
C GLN A 248 -1.29 23.95 7.34
N GLN A 249 -0.34 23.33 6.62
CA GLN A 249 0.71 24.07 5.91
C GLN A 249 0.15 25.00 4.84
N LYS A 250 -0.83 24.53 4.05
CA LYS A 250 -1.48 25.38 3.02
C LYS A 250 -2.17 26.61 3.61
N ILE A 251 -2.78 26.48 4.79
CA ILE A 251 -3.44 27.60 5.47
C ILE A 251 -2.40 28.64 5.92
N ILE A 252 -1.27 28.19 6.47
CA ILE A 252 -0.16 29.08 6.88
C ILE A 252 0.43 29.80 5.66
N GLU A 253 0.77 29.06 4.60
CA GLU A 253 1.32 29.61 3.35
C GLU A 253 0.35 30.64 2.71
N SER A 254 -0.97 30.43 2.81
CA SER A 254 -1.98 31.34 2.27
C SER A 254 -2.14 32.63 3.09
N ASN A 255 -1.92 32.55 4.41
CA ASN A 255 -2.01 33.71 5.30
C ASN A 255 -0.75 34.58 5.22
N GLU A 256 0.43 33.98 5.05
CA GLU A 256 1.70 34.72 4.85
C GLU A 256 1.76 35.47 3.51
N LEU A 257 0.98 35.07 2.51
CA LEU A 257 0.86 35.77 1.22
C LEU A 257 -0.10 36.97 1.26
N LEU A 258 -0.86 37.13 2.35
CA LEU A 258 -1.83 38.20 2.55
C LEU A 258 -1.32 39.31 3.50
N GLU A 259 -0.16 39.11 4.12
CA GLU A 259 0.59 40.11 4.91
C GLU A 259 1.70 40.76 4.07
#